data_AF-A0A2E0ZWW4-F1
#
_entry.id   AF-A0A2E0ZWW4-F1
#
_cell.length_a   1.000
_cell.length_b   1.000
_cell.length_c   1.000
_cell.angle_alpha   90.00
_cell.angle_beta   90.00
_cell.angle_gamma   90.00
#
_symmetry.space_group_name_H-M   'P 1'
#
loop_
_entity.id
_entity.type
_entity.pdbx_description
1 polymer ?
#
loop_
_entity_poly.entity_id
_entity_poly.type
_entity_poly.pdbx_seq_one_letter_code
_entity_poly.pdbx_strand_id
1 'polypeptide(L)'
;MKYLSVSCALLVIVSLTGCGENESMPQELAVVQTFMQDQEALNRGRGLFIGACAGYCHKTTPEATDAVFLFDCEWKHGSSDQEIFDTVTIGVPNTRMVGFGSNFPEGDDDLWKIIAYLRVNQQPCS
;
A
#
# COMPACT_ATOMS: atom_id res chain seq x y z
N MET A 1 16.57 62.67 -30.36
CA MET A 1 15.48 61.75 -30.77
C MET A 1 16.00 60.33 -30.66
N LYS A 2 15.20 59.44 -30.05
CA LYS A 2 15.17 57.95 -30.15
C LYS A 2 16.45 57.18 -30.56
N TYR A 3 16.91 56.32 -29.65
CA TYR A 3 17.73 55.14 -29.93
C TYR A 3 16.83 53.94 -30.26
N LEU A 4 17.19 53.16 -31.30
CA LEU A 4 16.71 51.82 -31.75
C LEU A 4 17.41 51.57 -33.12
N SER A 5 17.64 50.40 -33.71
CA SER A 5 17.56 48.96 -33.37
C SER A 5 18.35 48.21 -34.47
N VAL A 6 18.84 46.96 -34.37
CA VAL A 6 18.88 45.96 -33.29
C VAL A 6 20.09 45.02 -33.54
N SER A 7 20.56 44.27 -32.53
CA SER A 7 21.51 43.16 -32.73
C SER A 7 20.79 41.86 -33.08
N CYS A 8 21.18 41.19 -34.16
CA CYS A 8 20.74 39.83 -34.49
C CYS A 8 21.91 38.86 -34.32
N ALA A 9 22.22 38.51 -33.06
CA ALA A 9 23.22 37.50 -32.73
C ALA A 9 22.54 36.12 -32.60
N LEU A 10 23.18 35.07 -33.15
CA LEU A 10 22.63 33.71 -33.18
C LEU A 10 22.33 33.18 -31.78
N LEU A 11 21.08 32.77 -31.55
CA LEU A 11 20.71 31.94 -30.41
C LEU A 11 21.06 30.48 -30.72
N VAL A 12 22.21 30.02 -30.23
CA VAL A 12 22.52 28.60 -30.11
C VAL A 12 21.72 28.05 -28.93
N ILE A 13 20.64 27.32 -29.24
CA ILE A 13 19.83 26.65 -28.21
C ILE A 13 20.60 25.42 -27.72
N VAL A 14 21.24 25.56 -26.56
CA VAL A 14 21.81 24.43 -25.82
C VAL A 14 20.67 23.72 -25.11
N SER A 15 20.21 22.62 -25.70
CA SER A 15 19.23 21.73 -25.08
C SER A 15 19.87 21.01 -23.89
N LEU A 16 19.67 21.52 -22.67
CA LEU A 16 19.89 20.71 -21.46
C LEU A 16 18.81 19.62 -21.40
N THR A 17 19.13 18.43 -21.90
CA THR A 17 18.39 17.21 -21.57
C THR A 17 18.62 16.90 -20.09
N GLY A 18 17.75 17.43 -19.23
CA GLY A 18 17.68 16.99 -17.85
C GLY A 18 17.17 15.55 -17.80
N CYS A 19 17.98 14.64 -17.28
CA CYS A 19 17.51 13.31 -16.89
C CYS A 19 16.65 13.43 -15.64
N GLY A 20 15.40 13.87 -15.82
CA GLY A 20 14.35 13.75 -14.83
C GLY A 20 13.67 12.39 -15.00
N GLU A 21 14.21 11.38 -14.33
CA GLU A 21 13.52 10.11 -14.09
C GLU A 21 12.34 10.37 -13.16
N ASN A 22 11.28 10.99 -13.68
CA ASN A 22 10.01 11.14 -12.97
C ASN A 22 9.25 9.81 -13.06
N GLU A 23 9.90 8.74 -12.57
CA GLU A 23 9.35 7.41 -12.38
C GLU A 23 8.23 7.54 -11.35
N SER A 24 7.00 7.71 -11.85
CA SER A 24 5.81 7.69 -11.02
C SER A 24 5.61 6.27 -10.48
N MET A 25 6.24 5.97 -9.35
CA MET A 25 5.95 4.78 -8.57
C MET A 25 4.44 4.63 -8.44
N PRO A 26 3.87 3.42 -8.61
CA PRO A 26 2.46 3.18 -8.36
C PRO A 26 2.09 3.73 -6.98
N GLN A 27 1.14 4.67 -6.97
CA GLN A 27 0.86 5.55 -5.82
C GLN A 27 0.52 4.77 -4.53
N GLU A 28 0.04 3.54 -4.70
CA GLU A 28 -0.33 2.59 -3.67
C GLU A 28 0.87 1.88 -3.00
N LEU A 29 1.88 1.45 -3.77
CA LEU A 29 3.15 0.96 -3.21
C LEU A 29 3.80 2.04 -2.34
N ALA A 30 3.67 3.32 -2.73
CA ALA A 30 4.13 4.43 -1.91
C ALA A 30 3.32 4.58 -0.60
N VAL A 31 2.02 4.29 -0.57
CA VAL A 31 1.18 4.34 0.64
C VAL A 31 1.59 3.28 1.66
N VAL A 32 1.62 2.00 1.27
CA VAL A 32 1.96 0.92 2.21
C VAL A 32 3.39 1.08 2.73
N GLN A 33 4.36 1.41 1.86
CA GLN A 33 5.75 1.65 2.28
C GLN A 33 5.89 2.90 3.18
N THR A 34 5.01 3.89 3.06
CA THR A 34 4.96 5.03 4.01
C THR A 34 4.48 4.57 5.38
N PHE A 35 3.37 3.82 5.45
CA PHE A 35 2.85 3.30 6.72
C PHE A 35 3.74 2.27 7.39
N MET A 36 4.52 1.49 6.62
CA MET A 36 5.54 0.59 7.19
C MET A 36 6.67 1.32 7.95
N GLN A 37 6.83 2.63 7.72
CA GLN A 37 7.82 3.49 8.39
C GLN A 37 7.20 4.35 9.51
N ASP A 38 5.87 4.32 9.68
CA ASP A 38 5.14 5.09 10.68
C ASP A 38 4.66 4.18 11.82
N GLN A 39 5.20 4.40 13.01
CA GLN A 39 4.88 3.60 14.19
C GLN A 39 3.44 3.80 14.68
N GLU A 40 2.81 4.96 14.44
CA GLU A 40 1.40 5.20 14.76
C GLU A 40 0.49 4.43 13.79
N ALA A 41 0.77 4.51 12.49
CA ALA A 41 0.10 3.72 11.46
C ALA A 41 0.18 2.22 11.74
N LEU A 42 1.36 1.69 12.09
CA LEU A 42 1.55 0.28 12.45
C LEU A 42 0.79 -0.12 13.73
N ASN A 43 0.80 0.73 14.76
CA ASN A 43 0.05 0.48 15.99
C ASN A 43 -1.46 0.44 15.74
N ARG A 44 -1.94 1.32 14.86
CA ARG A 44 -3.33 1.38 14.42
C ARG A 44 -3.72 0.15 13.59
N GLY A 45 -2.94 -0.19 12.57
CA GLY A 45 -3.12 -1.38 11.75
C GLY A 45 -3.15 -2.67 12.58
N ARG A 46 -2.25 -2.79 13.57
CA ARG A 46 -2.26 -3.87 14.55
C ARG A 46 -3.54 -3.92 15.38
N GLY A 47 -3.99 -2.77 15.89
CA GLY A 47 -5.21 -2.68 16.70
C GLY A 47 -6.45 -3.12 15.92
N LEU A 48 -6.57 -2.66 14.67
CA LEU A 48 -7.64 -3.02 13.75
C LEU A 48 -7.57 -4.51 13.36
N PHE A 49 -6.39 -5.03 13.02
CA PHE A 49 -6.21 -6.45 12.73
C PHE A 49 -6.62 -7.34 13.90
N ILE A 50 -6.23 -6.98 15.13
CA ILE A 50 -6.63 -7.72 16.34
C ILE A 50 -8.14 -7.66 16.54
N GLY A 51 -8.74 -6.47 16.40
CA GLY A 51 -10.16 -6.25 16.64
C GLY A 51 -11.10 -6.84 15.60
N ALA A 52 -10.73 -6.77 14.31
CA ALA A 52 -11.61 -7.11 13.17
C ALA A 52 -11.27 -8.45 12.49
N CYS A 53 -10.01 -8.90 12.57
CA CYS A 53 -9.56 -10.12 11.88
C CYS A 53 -9.24 -11.25 12.89
N ALA A 54 -8.36 -10.99 13.85
CA ALA A 54 -7.85 -12.01 14.77
C ALA A 54 -8.78 -12.35 15.93
N GLY A 55 -9.61 -11.40 16.36
CA GLY A 55 -10.69 -11.64 17.32
C GLY A 55 -11.76 -12.63 16.83
N TYR A 56 -11.77 -12.96 15.53
CA TYR A 56 -12.77 -13.84 14.91
C TYR A 56 -12.18 -15.06 14.19
N CYS A 57 -11.11 -14.88 13.39
CA CYS A 57 -10.64 -15.92 12.46
C CYS A 57 -9.10 -16.00 12.34
N HIS A 58 -8.43 -14.95 11.87
CA HIS A 58 -7.02 -15.03 11.45
C HIS A 58 -6.03 -14.93 12.62
N LYS A 59 -5.23 -15.98 12.83
CA LYS A 59 -4.33 -16.05 14.00
C LYS A 59 -3.06 -15.23 13.79
N THR A 60 -2.56 -14.64 14.88
CA THR A 60 -1.26 -13.92 14.94
C THR A 60 -0.05 -14.85 15.05
N THR A 61 -0.29 -16.16 15.20
CA THR A 61 0.72 -17.23 15.24
C THR A 61 0.22 -18.41 14.42
N PRO A 62 1.11 -19.26 13.85
CA PRO A 62 0.69 -20.45 13.13
C PRO A 62 -0.15 -21.39 14.03
N GLU A 63 -1.40 -21.62 13.65
CA GLU A 63 -2.36 -22.47 14.35
C GLU A 63 -3.32 -23.08 13.31
N ALA A 64 -3.71 -24.34 13.49
CA ALA A 64 -4.65 -25.00 12.59
C ALA A 64 -6.09 -24.50 12.86
N THR A 65 -6.63 -23.73 11.91
CA THR A 65 -8.00 -23.17 11.98
C THR A 65 -8.72 -23.29 10.64
N ASP A 66 -9.96 -22.80 10.54
CA ASP A 66 -10.67 -22.66 9.26
C ASP A 66 -10.24 -21.43 8.44
N ALA A 67 -9.35 -20.59 8.99
CA ALA A 67 -8.75 -19.43 8.31
C ALA A 67 -7.26 -19.66 8.01
N VAL A 68 -6.77 -19.00 6.94
CA VAL A 68 -5.33 -19.00 6.60
C VAL A 68 -4.52 -18.14 7.57
N PHE A 69 -3.26 -18.51 7.78
CA PHE A 69 -2.28 -17.67 8.45
C PHE A 69 -1.82 -16.58 7.47
N LEU A 70 -1.85 -15.31 7.89
CA LEU A 70 -1.64 -14.15 6.98
C LEU A 70 -0.23 -13.55 7.05
N PHE A 71 0.68 -14.20 7.80
CA PHE A 71 2.05 -13.72 7.98
C PHE A 71 3.08 -14.68 7.39
N ASP A 72 2.69 -15.70 6.64
CA ASP A 72 3.62 -16.52 5.85
C ASP A 72 3.68 -16.01 4.39
N CYS A 73 4.00 -16.91 3.45
CA CYS A 73 4.15 -16.59 2.03
C CYS A 73 3.10 -17.29 1.15
N GLU A 74 2.10 -17.98 1.74
CA GLU A 74 1.07 -18.75 1.04
C GLU A 74 -0.21 -17.92 0.80
N TRP A 75 -0.18 -17.12 -0.26
CA TRP A 75 -1.29 -16.25 -0.65
C TRP A 75 -2.25 -16.93 -1.63
N LYS A 76 -3.51 -17.12 -1.24
CA LYS A 76 -4.55 -17.81 -2.06
C LYS A 76 -5.31 -16.91 -3.04
N HIS A 77 -5.25 -15.59 -2.85
CA HIS A 77 -6.08 -14.62 -3.56
C HIS A 77 -5.27 -13.45 -4.16
N GLY A 78 -3.99 -13.70 -4.46
CA GLY A 78 -3.02 -12.66 -4.80
C GLY A 78 -2.25 -12.18 -3.57
N SER A 79 -1.09 -11.59 -3.80
CA SER A 79 -0.09 -11.25 -2.76
C SER A 79 0.43 -9.82 -2.83
N SER A 80 0.06 -9.04 -3.85
CA SER A 80 0.29 -7.60 -3.88
C SER A 80 -0.60 -6.86 -2.87
N ASP A 81 -0.25 -5.61 -2.57
CA ASP A 81 -1.00 -4.81 -1.61
C ASP A 81 -2.47 -4.59 -2.08
N GLN A 82 -2.69 -4.29 -3.36
CA GLN A 82 -4.02 -4.12 -3.95
C GLN A 82 -4.84 -5.41 -3.94
N GLU A 83 -4.24 -6.57 -4.22
CA GLU A 83 -4.96 -7.84 -4.17
C GLU A 83 -5.43 -8.17 -2.75
N ILE A 84 -4.65 -7.82 -1.72
CA ILE A 84 -5.06 -7.94 -0.32
C ILE A 84 -6.15 -6.92 0.01
N PHE A 85 -6.00 -5.66 -0.43
CA PHE A 85 -7.00 -4.61 -0.25
C PHE A 85 -8.35 -5.01 -0.86
N ASP A 86 -8.35 -5.47 -2.12
CA ASP A 86 -9.54 -5.94 -2.84
C ASP A 86 -10.15 -7.15 -2.16
N THR A 87 -9.32 -8.12 -1.72
CA THR A 87 -9.78 -9.32 -1.00
C THR A 87 -10.46 -8.98 0.32
N VAL A 88 -9.96 -8.02 1.10
CA VAL A 88 -10.59 -7.60 2.37
C VAL A 88 -11.81 -6.71 2.10
N THR A 89 -11.77 -5.87 1.07
CA THR A 89 -12.89 -5.00 0.66
C THR A 89 -14.09 -5.81 0.20
N ILE A 90 -13.87 -6.79 -0.69
CA ILE A 90 -14.92 -7.60 -1.35
C ILE A 90 -15.28 -8.83 -0.52
N GLY A 91 -14.33 -9.38 0.24
CA GLY A 91 -14.45 -10.69 0.88
C GLY A 91 -14.18 -11.83 -0.10
N VAL A 92 -14.23 -13.07 0.39
CA VAL A 92 -14.00 -14.27 -0.43
C VAL A 92 -15.33 -15.02 -0.65
N PRO A 93 -15.90 -15.03 -1.87
CA PRO A 93 -17.18 -15.65 -2.16
C PRO A 93 -17.26 -17.13 -1.76
N ASN A 94 -18.41 -17.54 -1.24
CA ASN A 94 -18.68 -18.90 -0.72
C ASN A 94 -17.82 -19.30 0.49
N THR A 95 -17.29 -18.34 1.25
CA THR A 95 -16.56 -18.58 2.51
C THR A 95 -17.17 -17.75 3.66
N ARG A 96 -16.56 -17.85 4.85
CA ARG A 96 -16.87 -16.99 6.01
C ARG A 96 -16.19 -15.62 5.97
N MET A 97 -15.23 -15.39 5.06
CA MET A 97 -14.51 -14.11 4.96
C MET A 97 -15.39 -13.07 4.26
N VAL A 98 -16.09 -12.28 5.06
CA VAL A 98 -16.95 -11.19 4.58
C VAL A 98 -16.14 -10.03 4.00
N GLY A 99 -16.73 -9.30 3.07
CA GLY A 99 -16.18 -8.03 2.60
C GLY A 99 -16.41 -6.92 3.62
N PHE A 100 -15.36 -6.20 3.97
CA PHE A 100 -15.42 -5.08 4.90
C PHE A 100 -15.82 -3.78 4.22
N GLY A 101 -15.67 -3.67 2.89
CA GLY A 101 -15.79 -2.39 2.19
C GLY A 101 -14.93 -1.29 2.83
N SER A 102 -15.35 -0.04 2.68
CA SER A 102 -14.74 1.13 3.35
C SER A 102 -15.26 1.36 4.79
N ASN A 103 -15.68 0.31 5.51
CA ASN A 103 -16.36 0.45 6.82
C ASN A 103 -15.41 0.51 8.05
N PHE A 104 -14.09 0.57 7.84
CA PHE A 104 -13.16 0.86 8.93
C PHE A 104 -13.31 2.32 9.43
N PRO A 105 -12.92 2.66 10.67
CA PRO A 105 -13.17 3.99 11.25
C PRO A 105 -12.61 5.18 10.47
N GLU A 106 -11.47 5.04 9.79
CA GLU A 106 -10.90 6.03 8.85
C GLU A 106 -10.99 5.57 7.37
N GLY A 107 -11.92 4.66 7.08
CA GLY A 107 -12.15 4.15 5.72
C GLY A 107 -10.97 3.34 5.17
N ASP A 108 -10.70 3.51 3.88
CA ASP A 108 -9.68 2.73 3.14
C ASP A 108 -8.26 2.89 3.73
N ASP A 109 -7.97 4.05 4.32
CA ASP A 109 -6.69 4.36 4.97
C ASP A 109 -6.36 3.38 6.11
N ASP A 110 -7.37 2.90 6.82
CA ASP A 110 -7.23 1.88 7.86
C ASP A 110 -6.93 0.49 7.31
N LEU A 111 -7.45 0.16 6.13
CA LEU A 111 -7.12 -1.09 5.46
C LEU A 111 -5.66 -1.07 4.98
N TRP A 112 -5.18 0.05 4.45
CA TRP A 112 -3.76 0.22 4.11
C TRP A 112 -2.83 0.12 5.34
N LYS A 113 -3.24 0.65 6.50
CA LYS A 113 -2.52 0.45 7.78
C LYS A 113 -2.51 -1.03 8.23
N ILE A 114 -3.61 -1.77 8.05
CA ILE A 114 -3.64 -3.22 8.30
C ILE A 114 -2.65 -3.94 7.38
N ILE A 115 -2.62 -3.61 6.08
CA ILE A 115 -1.71 -4.21 5.11
C ILE A 115 -0.24 -3.92 5.48
N ALA A 116 0.09 -2.68 5.82
CA ALA A 116 1.43 -2.33 6.33
C ALA A 116 1.82 -3.12 7.59
N TYR A 117 0.87 -3.33 8.52
CA TYR A 117 1.07 -4.19 9.68
C TYR A 117 1.34 -5.66 9.29
N LEU A 118 0.62 -6.21 8.30
CA LEU A 118 0.91 -7.55 7.77
C LEU A 118 2.34 -7.61 7.20
N ARG A 119 2.74 -6.63 6.38
CA ARG A 119 4.07 -6.61 5.74
C ARG A 119 5.23 -6.59 6.72
N VAL A 120 5.20 -5.73 7.74
CA VAL A 120 6.32 -5.67 8.72
C VAL A 120 6.39 -6.88 9.66
N ASN A 121 5.36 -7.74 9.69
CA ASN A 121 5.32 -8.97 10.48
C ASN A 121 5.39 -10.24 9.61
N GLN A 122 5.46 -10.10 8.29
CA GLN A 122 5.55 -11.24 7.37
C GLN A 122 6.86 -11.99 7.60
N GLN A 123 6.77 -13.32 7.72
CA GLN A 123 7.91 -14.20 7.90
C GLN A 123 8.79 -14.21 6.63
N PRO A 124 10.10 -14.44 6.75
CA PRO A 124 10.98 -14.57 5.59
C PRO A 124 10.51 -15.69 4.66
N CYS A 125 10.33 -15.37 3.38
CA CYS A 125 10.05 -16.38 2.35
C CYS A 125 11.34 -17.10 1.95
N SER A 126 11.24 -18.42 1.76
CA SER A 126 12.32 -19.32 1.33
C SER A 126 12.31 -19.58 -0.17
#